data_AF-A0A7Y2WVM1-F1
#
_entry.id   AF-A0A7Y2WVM1-F1
#
_cell.length_a   1.000
_cell.length_b   1.000
_cell.length_c   1.000
_cell.angle_alpha   90.00
_cell.angle_beta   90.00
_cell.angle_gamma   90.00
#
_symmetry.space_group_name_H-M   'P 1'
#
loop_
_entity.id
_entity.type
_entity.pdbx_description
1 polymer ?
#
loop_
_entity_poly.entity_id
_entity_poly.type
_entity_poly.pdbx_seq_one_letter_code
_entity_poly.pdbx_strand_id
1 'polypeptide(L)'
;MPPSSDGGKKIANPRFYRRDEADLKRVQQRKDAAKNAQNWPENAKQKSILAKIHEQIANRRNDFAQKESRKLVNAYQVIVFEDVAPMEMGRSRGMRKSILDVAWTQFMQMTIAKAEEAGRRVILVNPKNTTKMCSSCTRIVPKELHERVHTCPHCGLEQLKTRHGRWRTLVVDLADDTAAPLVEMAELVRQEGPRAWLRFDRERTSAAALIAAVAERYPVRDLTVEEPEIEAIVRGIYENGVGAA
;
A
#
# COMPACT_ATOMS: atom_id res chain seq x y z
N MET A 1 4.80 -4.02 -5.00
CA MET A 1 4.33 -2.65 -4.70
C MET A 1 5.44 -1.94 -3.91
N PRO A 2 6.07 -0.89 -4.45
CA PRO A 2 6.92 -0.01 -3.64
C PRO A 2 6.06 0.65 -2.54
N PRO A 3 6.66 1.07 -1.41
CA PRO A 3 5.94 1.89 -0.43
C PRO A 3 5.48 3.17 -1.12
N SER A 4 4.19 3.49 -0.98
CA SER A 4 3.72 4.86 -1.16
C SER A 4 4.54 5.77 -0.25
N SER A 5 4.80 6.99 -0.71
CA SER A 5 5.59 8.00 0.02
C SER A 5 4.95 8.38 1.36
N ASP A 6 3.62 8.31 1.45
CA ASP A 6 2.88 8.31 2.70
C ASP A 6 2.91 6.91 3.30
N GLY A 7 3.19 6.80 4.61
CA GLY A 7 3.31 5.57 5.40
C GLY A 7 2.05 4.68 5.48
N GLY A 8 1.35 4.46 4.37
CA GLY A 8 0.19 3.60 4.25
C GLY A 8 0.54 2.14 4.54
N LYS A 9 -0.27 1.53 5.41
CA LYS A 9 -0.21 0.09 5.68
C LYS A 9 -0.53 -0.67 4.39
N LYS A 10 0.41 -1.49 3.93
CA LYS A 10 0.19 -2.36 2.75
C LYS A 10 -0.76 -3.51 3.12
N ILE A 11 -1.88 -3.60 2.43
CA ILE A 11 -2.76 -4.77 2.51
C ILE A 11 -2.14 -5.87 1.66
N ALA A 12 -1.85 -7.02 2.28
CA ALA A 12 -1.29 -8.17 1.58
C ALA A 12 -2.29 -8.72 0.55
N ASN A 13 -1.83 -9.02 -0.66
CA ASN A 13 -2.65 -9.70 -1.65
C ASN A 13 -2.91 -11.15 -1.18
N PRO A 14 -4.16 -11.57 -0.95
CA PRO A 14 -4.46 -12.89 -0.41
C PRO A 14 -4.18 -14.06 -1.35
N ARG A 15 -4.04 -13.80 -2.66
CA ARG A 15 -3.73 -14.81 -3.70
C ARG A 15 -4.67 -16.02 -3.69
N PHE A 16 -5.97 -15.78 -3.49
CA PHE A 16 -6.97 -16.83 -3.32
C PHE A 16 -6.98 -17.85 -4.48
N TYR A 17 -6.92 -17.38 -5.73
CA TYR A 17 -7.00 -18.23 -6.91
C TYR A 17 -5.76 -19.12 -7.07
N ARG A 18 -4.56 -18.61 -6.74
CA ARG A 18 -3.31 -19.40 -6.85
C ARG A 18 -3.28 -20.59 -5.90
N ARG A 19 -3.92 -20.47 -4.73
CA ARG A 19 -3.95 -21.55 -3.74
C ARG A 19 -4.74 -22.76 -4.24
N ASP A 20 -5.85 -22.53 -4.93
CA ASP A 20 -6.75 -23.60 -5.37
C ASP A 20 -6.59 -23.93 -6.86
N GLU A 21 -5.65 -23.30 -7.57
CA GLU A 21 -5.45 -23.48 -9.02
C GLU A 21 -5.16 -24.94 -9.38
N ALA A 22 -4.33 -25.62 -8.59
CA ALA A 22 -4.01 -27.03 -8.81
C ALA A 22 -5.24 -27.93 -8.63
N ASP A 23 -6.05 -27.66 -7.60
CA ASP A 23 -7.27 -28.41 -7.32
C ASP A 23 -8.36 -28.17 -8.35
N LEU A 24 -8.57 -26.91 -8.74
CA LEU A 24 -9.48 -26.53 -9.83
C LEU A 24 -9.10 -27.24 -11.12
N LYS A 25 -7.82 -27.23 -11.50
CA LYS A 25 -7.33 -27.90 -12.71
C LYS A 25 -7.58 -29.42 -12.64
N ARG A 26 -7.27 -30.04 -11.51
CA ARG A 26 -7.45 -31.49 -11.30
C ARG A 26 -8.92 -31.91 -11.40
N VAL A 27 -9.81 -31.20 -10.72
CA VAL A 27 -11.25 -31.50 -10.71
C VAL A 27 -11.85 -31.23 -12.10
N GLN A 28 -11.44 -30.15 -12.77
CA GLN A 28 -11.86 -29.83 -14.12
C GLN A 28 -11.46 -30.92 -15.12
N GLN A 29 -10.21 -31.40 -15.07
CA GLN A 29 -9.73 -32.49 -15.92
C GLN A 29 -10.52 -33.79 -15.69
N ARG A 30 -10.78 -34.16 -14.44
CA ARG A 30 -11.58 -35.35 -14.10
C ARG A 30 -13.03 -35.22 -14.59
N LYS A 31 -13.63 -34.04 -14.43
CA LYS A 31 -14.98 -33.75 -14.94
C LYS A 31 -15.04 -33.92 -16.46
N ASP A 32 -14.05 -33.39 -17.18
CA ASP A 32 -14.01 -33.41 -18.64
C ASP A 32 -13.71 -34.83 -19.16
N ALA A 33 -12.82 -35.57 -18.51
CA ALA A 33 -12.59 -36.99 -18.80
C ALA A 33 -13.86 -37.84 -18.61
N ALA A 34 -14.58 -37.64 -17.49
CA ALA A 34 -15.84 -38.34 -17.23
C ALA A 34 -16.93 -37.98 -18.24
N LYS A 35 -16.99 -36.71 -18.68
CA LYS A 35 -17.91 -36.28 -19.76
C LYS A 35 -17.59 -36.99 -21.07
N ASN A 36 -16.32 -37.05 -21.46
CA ASN A 36 -15.88 -37.67 -22.71
C ASN A 36 -16.10 -39.19 -22.70
N ALA A 37 -15.95 -39.83 -21.55
CA ALA A 37 -16.26 -41.25 -21.36
C ALA A 37 -17.75 -41.54 -21.15
N GLN A 38 -18.64 -40.53 -21.25
CA GLN A 38 -20.08 -40.63 -20.99
C GLN A 38 -20.43 -41.21 -19.59
N ASN A 39 -19.52 -41.07 -18.62
CA ASN A 39 -19.73 -41.48 -17.24
C ASN A 39 -20.44 -40.35 -16.47
N TRP A 40 -21.77 -40.33 -16.56
CA TRP A 40 -22.61 -39.29 -15.97
C TRP A 40 -22.56 -39.22 -14.43
N PRO A 41 -22.55 -40.36 -13.68
CA PRO A 41 -22.42 -40.32 -12.22
C PRO A 41 -21.12 -39.64 -11.76
N GLU A 42 -19.98 -39.98 -12.37
CA GLU A 42 -18.70 -39.35 -12.01
C GLU A 42 -18.66 -37.88 -12.47
N ASN A 43 -19.24 -37.55 -13.63
CA ASN A 43 -19.35 -36.15 -14.07
C ASN A 43 -20.14 -35.29 -13.08
N ALA A 44 -21.28 -35.78 -12.60
CA ALA A 44 -22.12 -35.08 -11.62
C ALA A 44 -21.38 -34.88 -10.29
N LYS A 45 -20.66 -35.90 -9.83
CA LYS A 45 -19.80 -35.82 -8.64
C LYS A 45 -18.72 -34.73 -8.78
N GLN A 46 -18.00 -34.71 -9.90
CA GLN A 46 -16.95 -33.69 -10.13
C GLN A 46 -17.54 -32.29 -10.29
N LYS A 47 -18.74 -32.14 -10.88
CA LYS A 47 -19.46 -30.84 -10.89
C LYS A 47 -19.78 -30.35 -9.48
N SER A 48 -20.25 -31.22 -8.59
CA SER A 48 -20.52 -30.87 -7.20
C SER A 48 -19.25 -30.42 -6.46
N ILE A 49 -18.15 -31.15 -6.64
CA ILE A 49 -16.85 -30.77 -6.06
C ILE A 49 -16.37 -29.42 -6.59
N LEU A 50 -16.47 -29.21 -7.91
CA LEU A 50 -16.08 -27.95 -8.55
C LEU A 50 -16.90 -26.77 -8.00
N ALA A 51 -18.21 -26.95 -7.82
CA ALA A 51 -19.08 -25.94 -7.23
C ALA A 51 -18.65 -25.58 -5.79
N LYS A 52 -18.35 -26.58 -4.95
CA LYS A 52 -17.85 -26.36 -3.58
C LYS A 52 -16.53 -25.57 -3.54
N ILE A 53 -15.60 -25.86 -4.45
CA ILE A 53 -14.33 -25.11 -4.53
C ILE A 53 -14.60 -23.65 -4.91
N HIS A 54 -15.46 -23.40 -5.91
CA HIS A 54 -15.84 -22.04 -6.29
C HIS A 54 -16.55 -21.28 -5.16
N GLU A 55 -17.44 -21.94 -4.43
CA GLU A 55 -18.10 -21.39 -3.25
C GLU A 55 -17.09 -20.99 -2.17
N GLN A 56 -16.12 -21.85 -1.85
CA GLN A 56 -15.06 -21.54 -0.89
C GLN A 56 -14.18 -20.36 -1.33
N ILE A 57 -13.89 -20.25 -2.64
CA ILE A 57 -13.17 -19.08 -3.19
C ILE A 57 -14.02 -17.81 -3.03
N ALA A 58 -15.31 -17.87 -3.36
CA ALA A 58 -16.23 -16.74 -3.22
C ALA A 58 -16.35 -16.29 -1.75
N ASN A 59 -16.50 -17.22 -0.82
CA ASN A 59 -16.60 -16.95 0.61
C ASN A 59 -15.32 -16.30 1.16
N ARG A 60 -14.14 -16.78 0.77
CA ARG A 60 -12.86 -16.15 1.17
C ARG A 60 -12.68 -14.74 0.60
N ARG A 61 -13.07 -14.51 -0.66
CA ARG A 61 -13.06 -13.18 -1.27
C ARG A 61 -14.00 -12.22 -0.54
N ASN A 62 -15.20 -12.70 -0.19
CA ASN A 62 -16.17 -11.92 0.57
C ASN A 62 -15.66 -11.59 1.98
N ASP A 63 -15.13 -12.57 2.70
CA ASP A 63 -14.56 -12.38 4.04
C ASP A 63 -13.44 -11.33 4.05
N PHE A 64 -12.53 -11.40 3.08
CA PHE A 64 -11.48 -10.39 2.91
C PHE A 64 -12.05 -9.01 2.60
N ALA A 65 -12.96 -8.91 1.62
CA ALA A 65 -13.58 -7.64 1.26
C ALA A 65 -14.29 -7.00 2.46
N GLN A 66 -15.02 -7.81 3.24
CA GLN A 66 -15.74 -7.39 4.44
C GLN A 66 -14.80 -6.87 5.54
N LYS A 67 -13.72 -7.62 5.83
CA LYS A 67 -12.76 -7.26 6.89
C LYS A 67 -11.96 -6.02 6.54
N GLU A 68 -11.38 -5.97 5.34
CA GLU A 68 -10.51 -4.86 4.94
C GLU A 68 -11.31 -3.56 4.73
N SER A 69 -12.51 -3.63 4.14
CA SER A 69 -13.37 -2.44 3.98
C SER A 69 -13.73 -1.82 5.32
N ARG A 70 -14.07 -2.65 6.33
CA ARG A 70 -14.38 -2.18 7.68
C ARG A 70 -13.18 -1.49 8.33
N LYS A 71 -11.97 -2.02 8.16
CA LYS A 71 -10.75 -1.38 8.67
C LYS A 71 -10.55 0.00 8.06
N LEU A 72 -10.73 0.14 6.74
CA LEU A 72 -10.58 1.43 6.05
C LEU A 72 -11.63 2.45 6.51
N VAL A 73 -12.91 2.06 6.52
CA VAL A 73 -14.02 2.97 6.91
C VAL A 73 -13.89 3.43 8.35
N ASN A 74 -13.40 2.58 9.25
CA ASN A 74 -13.17 2.95 10.64
C ASN A 74 -12.00 3.92 10.81
N ALA A 75 -10.97 3.82 9.96
CA ALA A 75 -9.75 4.60 10.08
C ALA A 75 -9.83 5.98 9.41
N TYR A 76 -10.65 6.14 8.37
CA TYR A 76 -10.62 7.32 7.51
C TYR A 76 -12.02 7.93 7.30
N GLN A 77 -12.08 9.26 7.27
CA GLN A 77 -13.30 10.02 6.94
C GLN A 77 -13.55 10.08 5.43
N VAL A 78 -12.46 10.13 4.65
CA VAL A 78 -12.46 10.16 3.19
C VAL A 78 -11.54 9.08 2.67
N ILE A 79 -12.04 8.26 1.75
CA ILE A 79 -11.31 7.16 1.11
C ILE A 79 -11.30 7.42 -0.39
N VAL A 80 -10.14 7.33 -1.01
CA VAL A 80 -9.97 7.57 -2.45
C VAL A 80 -9.51 6.26 -3.11
N PHE A 81 -10.25 5.82 -4.13
CA PHE A 81 -9.84 4.69 -4.98
C PHE A 81 -9.57 5.19 -6.39
N GLU A 82 -8.53 4.64 -7.02
CA GLU A 82 -8.41 4.70 -8.47
C GLU A 82 -9.51 3.82 -9.10
N ASP A 83 -10.27 4.38 -10.05
CA ASP A 83 -11.28 3.69 -10.84
C ASP A 83 -10.62 2.84 -11.92
N VAL A 84 -9.86 1.85 -11.47
CA VAL A 84 -9.18 0.92 -12.36
C VAL A 84 -10.15 -0.19 -12.71
N ALA A 85 -10.79 -0.09 -13.86
CA ALA A 85 -11.64 -1.15 -14.38
C ALA A 85 -10.83 -2.47 -14.49
N PRO A 86 -11.19 -3.53 -13.74
CA PRO A 86 -10.43 -4.79 -13.74
C PRO A 86 -10.34 -5.45 -15.12
N MET A 87 -11.31 -5.16 -15.99
CA MET A 87 -11.33 -5.60 -17.39
C MET A 87 -10.23 -4.96 -18.25
N GLU A 88 -9.81 -3.72 -17.96
CA GLU A 88 -8.72 -3.07 -18.68
C GLU A 88 -7.34 -3.59 -18.25
N MET A 89 -7.15 -3.85 -16.95
CA MET A 89 -5.92 -4.46 -16.43
C MET A 89 -5.76 -5.94 -16.82
N GLY A 90 -6.88 -6.65 -17.00
CA GLY A 90 -6.91 -8.08 -17.32
C GLY A 90 -6.53 -8.46 -18.76
N ARG A 91 -6.26 -7.47 -19.63
CA ARG A 91 -5.89 -7.69 -21.05
C ARG A 91 -4.50 -8.29 -21.23
N SER A 92 -3.60 -8.10 -20.26
CA SER A 92 -2.28 -8.74 -20.27
C SER A 92 -2.36 -10.15 -19.66
N ARG A 93 -1.87 -11.15 -20.41
CA ARG A 93 -1.97 -12.60 -20.09
C ARG A 93 -1.43 -12.95 -18.69
N GLY A 94 -0.48 -12.17 -18.17
CA GLY A 94 0.15 -12.37 -16.85
C GLY A 94 -0.56 -11.69 -15.66
N MET A 95 -1.25 -10.56 -15.88
CA MET A 95 -1.83 -9.76 -14.78
C MET A 95 -3.24 -10.20 -14.40
N ARG A 96 -3.96 -10.83 -15.32
CA ARG A 96 -5.34 -11.32 -15.14
C ARG A 96 -5.52 -12.15 -13.86
N LYS A 97 -4.57 -13.05 -13.56
CA LYS A 97 -4.62 -13.90 -12.36
C LYS A 97 -4.49 -13.09 -11.07
N SER A 98 -3.51 -12.18 -11.03
CA SER A 98 -3.27 -11.33 -9.85
C SER A 98 -4.39 -10.32 -9.59
N ILE A 99 -5.14 -9.91 -10.61
CA ILE A 99 -6.33 -9.05 -10.45
C ILE A 99 -7.52 -9.86 -9.91
N LEU A 100 -7.74 -11.07 -10.45
CA LEU A 100 -8.76 -11.99 -9.95
C LEU A 100 -8.50 -12.44 -8.50
N ASP A 101 -7.24 -12.44 -8.07
CA ASP A 101 -6.83 -12.77 -6.71
C ASP A 101 -7.24 -11.72 -5.66
N VAL A 102 -7.35 -10.45 -6.04
CA VAL A 102 -7.53 -9.33 -5.09
C VAL A 102 -9.01 -9.05 -4.78
N ALA A 103 -9.94 -9.61 -5.58
CA ALA A 103 -11.38 -9.32 -5.46
C ALA A 103 -11.69 -7.81 -5.47
N TRP A 104 -10.94 -7.03 -6.26
CA TRP A 104 -10.91 -5.56 -6.23
C TRP A 104 -12.31 -4.92 -6.35
N THR A 105 -13.14 -5.36 -7.31
CA THR A 105 -14.51 -4.87 -7.47
C THR A 105 -15.35 -5.07 -6.22
N GLN A 106 -15.33 -6.29 -5.66
CA GLN A 106 -16.11 -6.62 -4.48
C GLN A 106 -15.62 -5.83 -3.26
N PHE A 107 -14.30 -5.68 -3.11
CA PHE A 107 -13.70 -4.86 -2.06
C PHE A 107 -14.13 -3.38 -2.14
N MET A 108 -14.09 -2.78 -3.34
CA MET A 108 -14.56 -1.41 -3.55
C MET A 108 -16.05 -1.28 -3.24
N GLN A 109 -16.89 -2.19 -3.74
CA GLN A 109 -18.34 -2.20 -3.46
C GLN A 109 -18.64 -2.28 -1.97
N MET A 110 -17.97 -3.19 -1.24
CA MET A 110 -18.13 -3.31 0.21
C MET A 110 -17.65 -2.05 0.95
N THR A 111 -16.59 -1.40 0.45
CA THR A 111 -16.11 -0.15 1.05
C THR A 111 -17.07 1.00 0.83
N ILE A 112 -17.64 1.14 -0.37
CA ILE A 112 -18.66 2.15 -0.70
C ILE A 112 -19.87 1.97 0.22
N ALA A 113 -20.44 0.77 0.27
CA ALA A 113 -21.62 0.49 1.08
C ALA A 113 -21.38 0.80 2.57
N LYS A 114 -20.25 0.35 3.13
CA LYS A 114 -19.92 0.61 4.55
C LYS A 114 -19.59 2.07 4.82
N ALA A 115 -18.97 2.76 3.87
CA ALA A 115 -18.70 4.19 4.01
C ALA A 115 -20.01 4.97 4.06
N GLU A 116 -20.97 4.66 3.18
CA GLU A 116 -22.30 5.25 3.20
C GLU A 116 -23.01 5.00 4.55
N GLU A 117 -23.02 3.75 5.03
CA GLU A 117 -23.58 3.41 6.35
C GLU A 117 -22.94 4.18 7.51
N ALA A 118 -21.64 4.48 7.42
CA ALA A 118 -20.88 5.16 8.47
C ALA A 118 -20.76 6.68 8.27
N GLY A 119 -21.47 7.26 7.30
CA GLY A 119 -21.41 8.69 6.97
C GLY A 119 -20.04 9.15 6.46
N ARG A 120 -19.27 8.26 5.82
CA ARG A 120 -17.94 8.51 5.25
C ARG A 120 -18.02 8.65 3.74
N ARG A 121 -17.00 9.27 3.15
CA ARG A 121 -16.98 9.56 1.72
C ARG A 121 -15.99 8.67 0.97
N VAL A 122 -16.45 8.05 -0.11
CA VAL A 122 -15.59 7.38 -1.09
C VAL A 122 -15.53 8.22 -2.37
N ILE A 123 -14.33 8.43 -2.91
CA ILE A 123 -14.10 9.17 -4.16
C ILE A 123 -13.38 8.24 -5.13
N LEU A 124 -13.94 8.10 -6.33
CA LEU A 124 -13.31 7.36 -7.44
C LEU A 124 -12.58 8.34 -8.35
N VAL A 125 -11.29 8.11 -8.60
CA VAL A 125 -10.46 8.97 -9.46
C VAL A 125 -10.05 8.23 -10.72
N ASN A 126 -10.01 8.94 -11.86
CA ASN A 126 -9.57 8.35 -13.12
C ASN A 126 -8.08 7.98 -13.04
N PRO A 127 -7.69 6.70 -13.28
CA PRO A 127 -6.30 6.26 -13.18
C PRO A 127 -5.42 6.71 -14.35
N LYS A 128 -5.99 7.33 -15.38
CA LYS A 128 -5.26 7.65 -16.61
C LYS A 128 -4.10 8.59 -16.31
N ASN A 129 -2.89 8.09 -16.58
CA ASN A 129 -1.61 8.79 -16.42
C ASN A 129 -1.26 9.21 -14.98
N THR A 130 -1.98 8.79 -13.94
CA THR A 130 -1.67 9.16 -12.54
C THR A 130 -0.25 8.76 -12.13
N THR A 131 0.25 7.64 -12.67
CA THR A 131 1.61 7.14 -12.43
C THR A 131 2.68 7.73 -13.36
N LYS A 132 2.26 8.31 -14.50
CA LYS A 132 3.15 8.87 -15.54
C LYS A 132 3.26 10.39 -15.48
N MET A 133 2.27 11.07 -14.94
CA MET A 133 2.25 12.53 -14.82
C MET A 133 3.19 12.99 -13.68
N CYS A 134 4.17 13.86 -13.95
CA CYS A 134 5.01 14.47 -12.90
C CYS A 134 4.10 15.31 -11.99
N SER A 135 4.11 15.05 -10.68
CA SER A 135 3.36 15.83 -9.69
C SER A 135 3.83 17.29 -9.58
N SER A 136 5.06 17.59 -9.99
CA SER A 136 5.66 18.93 -9.96
C SER A 136 5.43 19.76 -11.23
N CYS A 137 5.49 19.17 -12.43
CA CYS A 137 5.38 19.91 -13.70
C CYS A 137 4.28 19.42 -14.65
N THR A 138 3.47 18.46 -14.21
CA THR A 138 2.32 17.88 -14.94
C THR A 138 2.62 17.23 -16.30
N ARG A 139 3.89 17.20 -16.75
CA ARG A 139 4.30 16.48 -17.97
C ARG A 139 4.23 14.98 -17.79
N ILE A 140 3.84 14.29 -18.86
CA ILE A 140 3.79 12.83 -18.91
C ILE A 140 5.19 12.29 -19.17
N VAL A 141 5.66 11.44 -18.26
CA VAL A 141 6.90 10.68 -18.39
C VAL A 141 6.52 9.23 -18.74
N PRO A 142 6.83 8.76 -19.96
CA PRO A 142 6.62 7.36 -20.34
C PRO A 142 7.37 6.45 -19.38
N LYS A 143 6.68 5.41 -18.89
CA LYS A 143 7.20 4.42 -17.96
C LYS A 143 6.60 3.05 -18.24
N GLU A 144 7.43 2.03 -18.11
CA GLU A 144 7.09 0.61 -18.11
C GLU A 144 6.48 0.19 -16.77
N LEU A 145 5.64 -0.85 -16.77
CA LEU A 145 4.93 -1.33 -15.57
C LEU A 145 5.85 -1.79 -14.43
N HIS A 146 7.09 -2.14 -14.73
CA HIS A 146 8.08 -2.58 -13.75
C HIS A 146 8.84 -1.40 -13.12
N GLU A 147 8.84 -0.22 -13.74
CA GLU A 147 9.47 0.98 -13.21
C GLU A 147 8.68 1.47 -11.99
N ARG A 148 9.32 1.40 -10.82
CA ARG A 148 8.69 1.72 -9.52
C ARG A 148 9.05 3.09 -8.99
N VAL A 149 10.08 3.71 -9.53
CA VAL A 149 10.56 5.04 -9.13
C VAL A 149 10.15 6.03 -10.20
N HIS A 150 9.47 7.11 -9.79
CA HIS A 150 9.12 8.20 -10.71
C HIS A 150 10.27 9.21 -10.80
N THR A 151 11.16 9.04 -11.78
CA THR A 151 12.14 10.05 -12.18
C THR A 151 11.54 10.87 -13.33
N CYS A 152 11.57 12.20 -13.23
CA CYS A 152 11.11 13.08 -14.30
C CYS A 152 12.30 13.82 -14.92
N PRO A 153 12.50 13.76 -16.25
CA PRO A 153 13.59 14.47 -16.92
C PRO A 153 13.27 15.96 -17.18
N HIS A 154 12.09 16.44 -16.78
CA HIS A 154 11.63 17.79 -17.10
C HIS A 154 11.49 18.72 -15.89
N CYS A 155 11.34 18.14 -14.69
CA CYS A 155 11.12 18.84 -13.44
C CYS A 155 12.12 18.25 -12.46
N GLY A 156 12.93 19.07 -11.78
CA GLY A 156 13.96 18.64 -10.83
C GLY A 156 13.42 17.97 -9.55
N LEU A 157 12.28 17.28 -9.66
CA LEU A 157 11.55 16.60 -8.59
C LEU A 157 12.43 15.60 -7.85
N GLU A 158 13.37 14.94 -8.54
CA GLU A 158 14.29 14.01 -7.88
C GLU A 158 15.31 14.77 -7.02
N GLN A 159 15.92 15.83 -7.53
CA GLN A 159 16.79 16.68 -6.71
C GLN A 159 16.05 17.27 -5.51
N LEU A 160 14.78 17.66 -5.70
CA LEU A 160 13.92 18.16 -4.63
C LEU A 160 13.70 17.11 -3.53
N LYS A 161 13.39 15.87 -3.91
CA LYS A 161 13.20 14.74 -2.99
C LYS A 161 14.49 14.39 -2.24
N THR A 162 15.63 14.38 -2.91
CA THR A 162 16.92 14.13 -2.27
C THR A 162 17.29 15.26 -1.32
N ARG A 163 17.04 16.51 -1.69
CA ARG A 163 17.42 17.68 -0.88
C ARG A 163 16.52 17.84 0.35
N HIS A 164 15.21 17.68 0.21
CA HIS A 164 14.25 17.98 1.28
C HIS A 164 13.58 16.75 1.89
N GLY A 165 13.57 15.60 1.19
CA GLY A 165 12.95 14.36 1.66
C GLY A 165 13.92 13.37 2.31
N ARG A 166 15.20 13.71 2.45
CA ARG A 166 16.25 12.86 3.04
C ARG A 166 16.13 12.74 4.57
N TRP A 167 15.80 13.84 5.23
CA TRP A 167 15.76 13.91 6.69
C TRP A 167 14.33 13.73 7.22
N ARG A 168 14.18 12.97 8.29
CA ARG A 168 12.92 12.80 9.04
C ARG A 168 13.17 12.99 10.52
N THR A 169 12.10 13.24 11.27
CA THR A 169 12.18 13.40 12.72
C THR A 169 11.39 12.29 13.39
N LEU A 170 12.02 11.53 14.27
CA LEU A 170 11.36 10.64 15.21
C LEU A 170 11.14 11.41 16.51
N VAL A 171 9.88 11.61 16.85
CA VAL A 171 9.46 12.12 18.15
C VAL A 171 9.30 10.94 19.09
N VAL A 172 9.95 11.04 20.24
CA VAL A 172 9.96 10.02 21.29
C VAL A 172 9.43 10.64 22.56
N ASP A 173 8.36 10.06 23.12
CA ASP A 173 7.91 10.38 24.47
C ASP A 173 8.45 9.31 25.42
N LEU A 174 9.39 9.69 26.28
CA LEU A 174 10.02 8.83 27.28
C LEU A 174 9.10 8.68 28.51
N ALA A 175 9.25 7.57 29.24
CA ALA A 175 8.41 7.29 30.41
C ALA A 175 8.74 8.19 31.60
N ASP A 176 10.01 8.53 31.76
CA ASP A 176 10.52 9.38 32.83
C ASP A 176 11.34 10.53 32.23
N ASP A 177 11.57 11.58 33.04
CA ASP A 177 12.44 12.72 32.70
C ASP A 177 13.91 12.26 32.68
N THR A 178 14.23 11.51 31.62
CA THR A 178 15.48 10.79 31.44
C THR A 178 16.45 11.61 30.61
N ALA A 179 17.74 11.32 30.80
CA ALA A 179 18.81 11.91 30.00
C ALA A 179 18.54 11.71 28.51
N ALA A 180 19.01 12.69 27.72
CA ALA A 180 18.69 12.74 26.31
C ALA A 180 19.07 11.46 25.56
N PRO A 181 18.16 10.91 24.72
CA PRO A 181 18.41 9.65 24.05
C PRO A 181 19.58 9.80 23.06
N LEU A 182 20.60 8.98 23.25
CA LEU A 182 21.80 8.91 22.41
C LEU A 182 21.72 7.66 21.54
N VAL A 183 21.42 7.87 20.27
CA VAL A 183 21.30 6.80 19.30
C VAL A 183 22.19 7.12 18.12
N GLU A 184 23.18 6.27 17.84
CA GLU A 184 24.21 6.48 16.80
C GLU A 184 23.64 6.83 15.42
N MET A 185 22.43 6.35 15.14
CA MET A 185 21.75 6.51 13.86
C MET A 185 20.86 7.76 13.78
N ALA A 186 20.80 8.60 14.82
CA ALA A 186 20.01 9.82 14.84
C ALA A 186 20.63 10.94 15.67
N GLU A 187 20.42 12.18 15.24
CA GLU A 187 20.86 13.39 15.92
C GLU A 187 19.73 13.94 16.78
N LEU A 188 19.98 14.23 18.05
CA LEU A 188 19.02 14.95 18.88
C LEU A 188 18.92 16.40 18.41
N VAL A 189 17.73 16.80 17.96
CA VAL A 189 17.43 18.19 17.55
C VAL A 189 17.08 19.03 18.76
N ARG A 190 16.21 18.50 19.63
CA ARG A 190 15.75 19.14 20.87
C ARG A 190 15.12 18.12 21.82
N GLN A 191 15.03 18.50 23.10
CA GLN A 191 14.28 17.76 24.12
C GLN A 191 13.55 18.75 25.03
N GLU A 192 12.29 18.45 25.36
CA GLU A 192 11.44 19.21 26.25
C GLU A 192 10.83 18.24 27.28
N GLY A 193 11.43 18.16 28.46
CA GLY A 193 11.10 17.15 29.47
C GLY A 193 11.28 15.72 28.92
N PRO A 194 10.26 14.84 29.02
CA PRO A 194 10.34 13.48 28.51
C PRO A 194 10.23 13.38 26.98
N ARG A 195 9.94 14.48 26.26
CA ARG A 195 9.76 14.45 24.80
C ARG A 195 11.04 14.84 24.07
N ALA A 196 11.54 13.97 23.20
CA ALA A 196 12.76 14.18 22.42
C ALA A 196 12.47 14.10 20.91
N TRP A 197 13.15 14.95 20.12
CA TRP A 197 13.07 14.97 18.67
C TRP A 197 14.41 14.52 18.08
N LEU A 198 14.41 13.34 17.47
CA LEU A 198 15.57 12.70 16.87
C LEU A 198 15.50 12.81 15.35
N ARG A 199 16.40 13.58 14.73
CA ARG A 199 16.52 13.67 13.28
C ARG A 199 17.36 12.53 12.75
N PHE A 200 16.90 11.86 11.70
CA PHE A 200 17.64 10.76 11.06
C PHE A 200 17.59 10.84 9.54
N ASP A 201 18.63 10.29 8.92
CA ASP A 201 18.77 10.18 7.48
C ASP A 201 18.11 8.88 7.01
N ARG A 202 17.07 9.00 6.18
CA ARG A 202 16.32 7.84 5.69
C ARG A 202 17.12 6.94 4.75
N GLU A 203 18.24 7.43 4.21
CA GLU A 203 19.15 6.64 3.37
C GLU A 203 20.10 5.79 4.22
N ARG A 204 20.35 6.20 5.46
CA ARG A 204 21.24 5.48 6.40
C ARG A 204 20.50 4.58 7.37
N THR A 205 19.31 4.98 7.81
CA THR A 205 18.49 4.19 8.75
C THR A 205 17.00 4.32 8.45
N SER A 206 16.24 3.28 8.81
CA SER A 206 14.77 3.32 8.71
C SER A 206 14.17 3.77 10.04
N ALA A 207 12.98 4.38 9.99
CA ALA A 207 12.24 4.71 11.20
C ALA A 207 12.03 3.50 12.11
N ALA A 208 11.73 2.33 11.54
CA ALA A 208 11.53 1.09 12.30
C ALA A 208 12.80 0.63 13.02
N ALA A 209 13.96 0.70 12.35
CA ALA A 209 15.25 0.36 12.96
C ALA A 209 15.62 1.34 14.08
N LEU A 210 15.38 2.64 13.86
CA LEU A 210 15.61 3.66 14.87
C LEU A 210 14.68 3.50 16.08
N ILE A 211 13.38 3.26 15.83
CA ILE A 211 12.39 2.95 16.88
C ILE A 211 12.83 1.76 17.72
N ALA A 212 13.27 0.68 17.08
CA ALA A 212 13.75 -0.51 17.80
C ALA A 212 14.96 -0.18 18.68
N ALA A 213 15.94 0.56 18.16
CA ALA A 213 17.13 0.95 18.90
C ALA A 213 16.81 1.87 20.11
N VAL A 214 15.83 2.78 19.96
CA VAL A 214 15.36 3.63 21.06
C VAL A 214 14.64 2.79 22.11
N ALA A 215 13.69 1.95 21.70
CA ALA A 215 12.87 1.14 22.60
C ALA A 215 13.68 0.07 23.37
N GLU A 216 14.82 -0.38 22.83
CA GLU A 216 15.72 -1.32 23.51
C GLU A 216 16.52 -0.66 24.65
N ARG A 217 16.81 0.64 24.52
CA ARG A 217 17.72 1.35 25.44
C ARG A 217 17.01 2.28 26.42
N TYR A 218 15.80 2.71 26.08
CA TYR A 218 15.06 3.72 26.82
C TYR A 218 13.63 3.24 27.07
N PRO A 219 13.05 3.55 28.25
CA PRO A 219 11.65 3.28 28.52
C PRO A 219 10.79 4.29 27.74
N VAL A 220 10.10 3.82 26.71
CA VAL A 220 9.32 4.68 25.80
C VAL A 220 7.82 4.54 26.10
N ARG A 221 7.13 5.68 26.17
CA ARG A 221 5.68 5.79 26.30
C ARG A 221 4.99 5.87 24.94
N ASP A 222 5.51 6.68 24.02
CA ASP A 222 4.98 6.83 22.66
C ASP A 222 6.08 7.17 21.63
N LEU A 223 5.83 6.86 20.36
CA LEU A 223 6.73 7.09 19.23
C LEU A 223 5.95 7.58 18.00
N THR A 224 6.33 8.74 17.47
CA THR A 224 5.74 9.29 16.25
C THR A 224 6.82 9.71 15.26
N VAL A 225 6.65 9.38 13.97
CA VAL A 225 7.55 9.86 12.91
C VAL A 225 6.89 11.06 12.24
N GLU A 226 7.54 12.21 12.34
CA GLU A 226 7.14 13.46 11.70
C GLU A 226 7.93 13.67 10.40
N GLU A 227 7.22 14.16 9.38
CA GLU A 227 7.85 14.68 8.17
C GLU A 227 8.27 16.14 8.39
N PRO A 228 9.31 16.63 7.68
CA PRO A 228 9.70 18.03 7.79
C PRO A 228 8.52 18.96 7.46
N GLU A 229 8.36 20.02 8.27
CA GLU A 229 7.34 21.05 8.11
C GLU A 229 7.31 21.58 6.67
N ILE A 230 6.13 21.58 6.04
CA ILE A 230 5.96 21.99 4.64
C ILE A 230 6.53 23.40 4.41
N GLU A 231 6.34 24.31 5.37
CA GLU A 231 6.85 25.68 5.30
C GLU A 231 8.38 25.76 5.28
N ALA A 232 9.07 24.87 6.00
CA ALA A 232 10.53 24.81 6.01
C ALA A 232 11.06 24.29 4.66
N ILE A 233 10.38 23.31 4.07
CA ILE A 233 10.69 22.81 2.72
C ILE A 233 10.47 23.92 1.69
N VAL A 234 9.31 24.57 1.71
CA VAL A 234 8.96 25.65 0.78
C VAL A 234 9.97 26.79 0.87
N ARG A 235 10.31 27.25 2.07
CA ARG A 235 11.33 28.28 2.29
C ARG A 235 12.68 27.89 1.70
N GLY A 236 13.16 26.68 1.97
CA GLY A 236 14.40 26.18 1.42
C GLY A 236 14.40 26.07 -0.11
N ILE A 237 13.24 25.82 -0.71
CA ILE A 237 13.05 25.84 -2.17
C ILE A 237 13.16 27.26 -2.74
N TYR A 238 12.54 28.25 -2.08
CA TYR A 238 12.60 29.65 -2.51
C TYR A 238 13.99 30.25 -2.33
N GLU A 239 14.70 29.91 -1.25
CA GLU A 239 16.04 30.43 -0.95
C GLU A 239 17.12 29.84 -1.86
N ASN A 240 17.01 28.57 -2.26
CA ASN A 240 18.07 27.84 -2.97
C ASN A 240 17.71 27.44 -4.41
N GLY A 241 16.50 27.77 -4.87
CA GLY A 241 15.99 27.45 -6.21
C GLY A 241 15.67 25.97 -6.44
N VAL A 242 14.67 25.71 -7.29
CA VAL A 242 14.28 24.35 -7.75
C VAL A 242 15.27 23.79 -8.78
N GLY A 243 16.09 24.64 -9.41
CA GLY A 243 17.09 24.25 -10.40
C GLY A 243 18.31 25.15 -10.31
N ALA A 244 19.43 24.59 -9.86
CA ALA A 244 20.75 25.15 -10.09
C ALA A 244 21.68 23.98 -10.45
N ALA A 245 22.05 23.95 -11.73
CA ALA A 245 22.91 23.03 -12.50
C ALA A 245 22.43 21.58 -12.65
#